data_AF-M8A6V0-F1
#
_entry.id   AF-M8A6V0-F1
#
_cell.length_a   1.000
_cell.length_b   1.000
_cell.length_c   1.000
_cell.angle_alpha   90.00
_cell.angle_beta   90.00
_cell.angle_gamma   90.00
#
_symmetry.space_group_name_H-M   'P 1'
#
loop_
_entity.id
_entity.type
_entity.pdbx_description
1 polymer ?
#
loop_
_entity_poly.entity_id
_entity_poly.type
_entity_poly.pdbx_seq_one_letter_code
_entity_poly.pdbx_strand_id
1 'polypeptide(L)'
;MANAVPTVEAMKKQIIVASKAMPFYCALPSVSEHMIESGWTRCFFHISEVGWPMYIVYVSLYLIFVEFGIYWMHRELHDIKPLYKHLHATHHIYNKENTLSPFAGLAFHPLDGILQAISHVIALFLLPMHFRTHIALLFIEAVWTANIHDCIHGKIWPMFDVVFTTVSGVLFQSQSGRWK
;
A
#
# COMPACT_ATOMS: atom_id res chain seq x y z
N MET A 1 -13.27 4.05 28.54
CA MET A 1 -12.80 2.91 27.71
C MET A 1 -14.02 2.27 27.07
N ALA A 2 -14.45 2.78 25.92
CA ALA A 2 -15.61 2.27 25.21
C ALA A 2 -15.32 2.32 23.70
N ASN A 3 -15.55 1.19 23.02
CA ASN A 3 -15.73 1.03 21.58
C ASN A 3 -14.47 1.07 20.68
N ALA A 4 -13.64 0.02 20.75
CA ALA A 4 -12.59 -0.25 19.76
C ALA A 4 -13.05 -1.13 18.58
N VAL A 5 -14.32 -1.55 18.55
CA VAL A 5 -14.85 -2.43 17.49
C VAL A 5 -15.84 -1.64 16.63
N PRO A 6 -15.65 -1.58 15.30
CA PRO A 6 -16.56 -0.89 14.38
C PRO A 6 -17.95 -1.53 14.38
N THR A 7 -18.98 -0.73 14.10
CA THR A 7 -20.34 -1.24 13.97
C THR A 7 -20.47 -2.16 12.76
N VAL A 8 -21.42 -3.11 12.81
CA VAL A 8 -21.70 -4.01 11.67
C VAL A 8 -22.06 -3.23 10.40
N GLU A 9 -22.73 -2.08 10.54
CA GLU A 9 -23.02 -1.20 9.40
C GLU A 9 -21.76 -0.57 8.80
N ALA A 10 -20.81 -0.14 9.63
CA ALA A 10 -19.53 0.39 9.17
C ALA A 10 -18.72 -0.69 8.43
N MET A 11 -18.64 -1.90 9.00
CA MET A 11 -17.97 -3.04 8.37
C MET A 11 -18.61 -3.40 7.02
N LYS A 12 -19.96 -3.43 6.94
CA LYS A 12 -20.66 -3.68 5.66
C LYS A 12 -20.32 -2.64 4.60
N LYS A 13 -20.26 -1.35 4.98
CA LYS A 13 -19.87 -0.27 4.04
C LYS A 13 -18.43 -0.46 3.55
N GLN A 14 -17.51 -0.80 4.45
CA GLN A 14 -16.11 -1.07 4.10
C GLN A 14 -15.98 -2.26 3.15
N ILE A 15 -16.66 -3.38 3.44
CA ILE A 15 -16.68 -4.56 2.56
C ILE A 15 -17.20 -4.19 1.16
N ILE A 16 -18.28 -3.41 1.06
CA ILE A 16 -18.83 -2.99 -0.23
C ILE A 16 -17.85 -2.11 -1.00
N VAL A 17 -17.21 -1.15 -0.33
CA VAL A 17 -16.23 -0.25 -0.97
C VAL A 17 -14.99 -1.03 -1.42
N ALA A 18 -14.43 -1.86 -0.55
CA ALA A 18 -13.29 -2.72 -0.87
C ALA A 18 -13.61 -3.68 -2.03
N SER A 19 -14.79 -4.31 -2.02
CA SER A 19 -15.22 -5.22 -3.10
C SER A 19 -15.36 -4.50 -4.44
N LYS A 20 -15.77 -3.23 -4.45
CA LYS A 20 -15.83 -2.40 -5.68
C LYS A 20 -14.45 -1.98 -6.16
N ALA A 21 -13.50 -1.76 -5.26
CA ALA A 21 -12.14 -1.41 -5.60
C ALA A 21 -11.31 -2.60 -6.09
N MET A 22 -11.64 -3.81 -5.61
CA MET A 22 -10.83 -5.01 -5.84
C MET A 22 -10.56 -5.34 -7.32
N PRO A 23 -11.53 -5.24 -8.26
CA PRO A 23 -11.25 -5.53 -9.67
C PRO A 23 -10.15 -4.62 -10.27
N PHE A 24 -10.13 -3.36 -9.86
CA PHE A 24 -9.12 -2.40 -10.30
C PHE A 24 -7.79 -2.60 -9.58
N TYR A 25 -7.84 -2.98 -8.30
CA TYR A 25 -6.64 -3.33 -7.54
C TYR A 25 -5.94 -4.55 -8.14
N CYS A 26 -6.71 -5.56 -8.58
CA CYS A 26 -6.18 -6.71 -9.30
C CYS A 26 -5.75 -6.39 -10.73
N ALA A 27 -6.29 -5.34 -11.36
CA ALA A 27 -5.94 -4.99 -12.73
C ALA A 27 -4.47 -4.58 -12.88
N LEU A 28 -3.89 -3.89 -11.89
CA LEU A 28 -2.50 -3.44 -11.96
C LEU A 28 -1.51 -4.62 -11.96
N PRO A 29 -1.58 -5.60 -11.04
CA PRO A 29 -0.79 -6.83 -11.13
C PRO A 29 -0.99 -7.58 -12.43
N SER A 30 -2.23 -7.73 -12.92
CA SER A 30 -2.49 -8.43 -14.19
C SER A 30 -1.86 -7.73 -15.39
N VAL A 31 -1.91 -6.40 -15.44
CA VAL A 31 -1.25 -5.62 -16.50
C VAL A 31 0.27 -5.71 -16.37
N SER A 32 0.80 -5.66 -15.15
CA SER A 32 2.23 -5.84 -14.87
C SER A 32 2.73 -7.21 -15.35
N GLU A 33 1.99 -8.28 -15.06
CA GLU A 33 2.29 -9.64 -15.52
C GLU A 33 2.32 -9.71 -17.05
N HIS A 34 1.31 -9.13 -17.72
CA HIS A 34 1.32 -9.05 -19.18
C HIS A 34 2.55 -8.31 -19.74
N MET A 35 2.98 -7.21 -19.10
CA MET A 35 4.20 -6.48 -19.49
C MET A 35 5.47 -7.32 -19.27
N ILE A 36 5.51 -8.13 -18.21
CA ILE A 36 6.61 -9.07 -17.93
C ILE A 36 6.65 -10.17 -18.99
N GLU A 37 5.53 -10.83 -19.26
CA GLU A 37 5.43 -11.90 -20.27
C GLU A 37 5.73 -11.41 -21.69
N SER A 38 5.37 -10.15 -21.98
CA SER A 38 5.69 -9.51 -23.26
C SER A 38 7.16 -9.09 -23.40
N GLY A 39 7.98 -9.28 -22.35
CA GLY A 39 9.40 -8.95 -22.35
C GLY A 39 9.71 -7.45 -22.31
N TRP A 40 8.77 -6.61 -21.87
CA TRP A 40 8.96 -5.16 -21.82
C TRP A 40 9.73 -4.69 -20.58
N THR A 41 9.78 -5.53 -19.55
CA THR A 41 10.40 -5.23 -18.26
C THR A 41 11.76 -5.92 -18.13
N ARG A 42 12.53 -5.56 -17.10
CA ARG A 42 13.82 -6.18 -16.74
C ARG A 42 13.63 -7.41 -15.85
N CYS A 43 12.49 -8.09 -15.93
CA CYS A 43 12.16 -9.20 -15.06
C CYS A 43 12.89 -10.49 -15.49
N PHE A 44 13.39 -11.25 -14.52
CA PHE A 44 14.06 -12.54 -14.74
C PHE A 44 13.37 -13.65 -13.94
N PHE A 45 13.53 -14.90 -14.36
CA PHE A 45 12.75 -16.04 -13.82
C PHE A 45 13.55 -17.00 -12.96
N HIS A 46 14.88 -16.99 -13.10
CA HIS A 46 15.77 -17.85 -12.32
C HIS A 46 16.86 -17.03 -11.63
N ILE A 47 17.03 -17.26 -10.32
CA ILE A 47 18.10 -16.61 -9.53
C ILE A 47 19.49 -16.92 -10.09
N SER A 48 19.67 -18.07 -10.76
CA SER A 48 20.93 -18.45 -11.41
C SER A 48 21.36 -17.51 -12.55
N GLU A 49 20.46 -16.68 -13.10
CA GLU A 49 20.78 -15.70 -14.15
C GLU A 49 21.66 -14.56 -13.63
N VAL A 50 21.57 -14.24 -12.33
CA VAL A 50 22.28 -13.12 -11.70
C VAL A 50 23.14 -13.55 -10.50
N GLY A 51 22.87 -14.74 -9.94
CA GLY A 51 23.49 -15.24 -8.72
C GLY A 51 22.93 -14.61 -7.44
N TRP A 52 23.04 -15.33 -6.32
CA TRP A 52 22.49 -14.91 -5.02
C TRP A 52 22.94 -13.52 -4.55
N PRO A 53 24.23 -13.11 -4.66
CA PRO A 53 24.66 -11.79 -4.20
C PRO A 53 23.96 -10.66 -4.96
N MET A 54 23.89 -10.74 -6.30
CA MET A 54 23.22 -9.73 -7.11
C MET A 54 21.71 -9.77 -6.94
N TYR A 55 21.12 -10.95 -6.78
CA TYR A 55 19.71 -11.10 -6.44
C TYR A 55 19.35 -10.31 -5.16
N ILE A 56 20.15 -10.42 -4.10
CA ILE A 56 19.92 -9.67 -2.84
C ILE A 56 20.04 -8.16 -3.08
N VAL A 57 21.04 -7.72 -3.86
CA VAL A 57 21.21 -6.31 -4.21
C VAL A 57 20.00 -5.78 -4.99
N TYR A 58 19.53 -6.53 -5.99
CA TYR A 58 18.36 -6.15 -6.79
C TYR A 58 17.08 -6.08 -5.97
N VAL A 59 16.83 -7.06 -5.10
CA VAL A 59 15.68 -7.02 -4.18
C VAL A 59 15.77 -5.81 -3.25
N SER A 60 16.96 -5.50 -2.73
CA SER A 60 17.17 -4.34 -1.83
C SER A 60 16.92 -3.01 -2.55
N LEU A 61 17.47 -2.84 -3.75
CA LEU A 61 17.26 -1.66 -4.58
C LEU A 61 15.79 -1.49 -4.97
N TYR A 62 15.14 -2.61 -5.30
CA TYR A 62 13.71 -2.65 -5.61
C TYR A 62 12.87 -2.14 -4.44
N LEU A 63 13.08 -2.69 -3.23
CA LEU A 63 12.36 -2.29 -2.03
C LEU A 63 12.58 -0.81 -1.69
N ILE A 64 13.82 -0.32 -1.78
CA ILE A 64 14.14 1.10 -1.54
C ILE A 64 13.40 1.99 -2.54
N PHE A 65 13.40 1.64 -3.82
CA PHE A 65 12.72 2.41 -4.86
C PHE A 65 11.21 2.43 -4.66
N VAL A 66 10.62 1.27 -4.37
CA VAL A 66 9.19 1.13 -4.15
C VAL A 66 8.73 1.89 -2.91
N GLU A 67 9.43 1.72 -1.77
CA GLU A 67 9.13 2.42 -0.52
C GLU A 67 9.18 3.94 -0.71
N PHE A 68 10.22 4.42 -1.38
CA PHE A 68 10.34 5.83 -1.72
C PHE A 68 9.19 6.30 -2.63
N GLY A 69 8.86 5.53 -3.66
CA GLY A 69 7.77 5.85 -4.59
C GLY A 69 6.40 5.90 -3.92
N ILE A 70 6.08 4.92 -3.08
CA ILE A 70 4.84 4.87 -2.30
C ILE A 70 4.76 6.08 -1.37
N TYR A 71 5.82 6.36 -0.62
CA TYR A 71 5.86 7.49 0.32
C TYR A 71 5.57 8.82 -0.39
N TRP A 72 6.24 9.10 -1.51
CA TRP A 72 6.02 10.35 -2.23
C TRP A 72 4.65 10.44 -2.86
N MET A 73 4.15 9.35 -3.46
CA MET A 73 2.80 9.35 -4.02
C MET A 73 1.73 9.54 -2.94
N HIS A 74 1.87 8.86 -1.80
CA HIS A 74 0.97 9.01 -0.67
C HIS A 74 1.00 10.45 -0.13
N ARG A 75 2.20 11.04 -0.03
CA ARG A 75 2.35 12.45 0.34
C ARG A 75 1.68 13.38 -0.67
N GLU A 76 1.84 13.14 -1.97
CA GLU A 76 1.21 13.94 -3.02
C GLU A 76 -0.33 13.84 -2.97
N LEU A 77 -0.86 12.65 -2.71
CA LEU A 77 -2.30 12.43 -2.49
C LEU A 77 -2.85 13.25 -1.31
N HIS A 78 -2.00 13.55 -0.32
CA HIS A 78 -2.32 14.42 0.81
C HIS A 78 -2.14 15.91 0.52
N ASP A 79 -1.00 16.29 -0.07
CA ASP A 79 -0.59 17.69 -0.25
C ASP A 79 -1.35 18.36 -1.41
N ILE A 80 -1.72 17.60 -2.44
CA ILE A 80 -2.43 18.13 -3.63
C ILE A 80 -3.95 18.06 -3.38
N LYS A 81 -4.56 19.23 -3.13
CA LYS A 81 -6.00 19.38 -2.82
C LYS A 81 -6.97 18.59 -3.70
N PRO A 82 -6.89 18.61 -5.05
CA PRO A 82 -7.80 17.82 -5.88
C PRO A 82 -7.59 16.31 -5.73
N LEU A 83 -6.36 15.83 -5.53
CA LEU A 83 -6.08 14.42 -5.30
C LEU A 83 -6.65 13.97 -3.96
N TYR A 84 -6.43 14.76 -2.91
CA TYR A 84 -7.01 14.48 -1.60
C TYR A 84 -8.53 14.40 -1.67
N LYS A 85 -9.19 15.43 -2.21
CA LYS A 85 -10.65 15.54 -2.19
C LYS A 85 -11.34 14.41 -2.95
N HIS A 86 -10.81 13.99 -4.10
CA HIS A 86 -11.50 13.05 -5.00
C HIS A 86 -11.02 11.61 -4.84
N LEU A 87 -9.78 11.39 -4.44
CA LEU A 87 -9.19 10.04 -4.37
C LEU A 87 -8.98 9.60 -2.92
N HIS A 88 -8.31 10.44 -2.12
CA HIS A 88 -7.76 10.00 -0.83
C HIS A 88 -8.70 10.21 0.37
N ALA A 89 -9.62 11.18 0.30
CA ALA A 89 -10.52 11.50 1.42
C ALA A 89 -11.40 10.32 1.84
N THR A 90 -11.81 9.47 0.88
CA THR A 90 -12.62 8.27 1.17
C THR A 90 -11.87 7.29 2.08
N HIS A 91 -10.56 7.10 1.85
CA HIS A 91 -9.72 6.25 2.68
C HIS A 91 -9.68 6.76 4.14
N HIS A 92 -9.44 8.06 4.34
CA HIS A 92 -9.42 8.69 5.67
C HIS A 92 -10.76 8.67 6.42
N ILE A 93 -11.88 8.61 5.70
CA ILE A 93 -13.21 8.46 6.33
C ILE A 93 -13.33 7.10 7.02
N TYR A 94 -12.80 6.04 6.42
CA TYR A 94 -12.88 4.67 6.94
C TYR A 94 -11.71 4.30 7.86
N ASN A 95 -10.61 5.06 7.81
CA ASN A 95 -9.42 4.88 8.65
C ASN A 95 -9.46 5.66 9.99
N LYS A 96 -10.65 5.89 10.56
CA LYS A 96 -10.80 6.49 11.88
C LYS A 96 -10.76 5.41 12.96
N GLU A 97 -10.24 5.74 14.15
CA GLU A 97 -10.09 4.79 15.29
C GLU A 97 -11.38 4.04 15.63
N ASN A 98 -12.54 4.67 15.47
CA ASN A 98 -13.86 4.08 15.75
C ASN A 98 -14.47 3.28 14.57
N THR A 99 -13.80 3.25 13.42
CA THR A 99 -14.21 2.48 12.24
C THR A 99 -13.13 1.51 11.73
N LEU A 100 -11.95 1.44 12.35
CA LEU A 100 -10.87 0.57 11.87
C LEU A 100 -11.32 -0.90 11.78
N SER A 101 -11.04 -1.52 10.63
CA SER A 101 -11.17 -2.95 10.40
C SER A 101 -10.21 -3.36 9.28
N PRO A 102 -9.88 -4.65 9.13
CA PRO A 102 -9.07 -5.12 8.00
C PRO A 102 -9.61 -4.67 6.63
N PHE A 103 -10.94 -4.52 6.51
CA PHE A 103 -11.59 -4.06 5.28
C PHE A 103 -11.41 -2.56 5.04
N ALA A 104 -11.14 -1.77 6.09
CA ALA A 104 -10.86 -0.34 5.97
C ALA A 104 -9.56 -0.08 5.19
N GLY A 105 -8.55 -0.94 5.35
CA GLY A 105 -7.28 -0.84 4.64
C GLY A 105 -7.39 -0.96 3.13
N LEU A 106 -8.43 -1.66 2.64
CA LEU A 106 -8.73 -1.82 1.21
C LEU A 106 -9.94 -0.98 0.75
N ALA A 107 -10.56 -0.21 1.65
CA ALA A 107 -11.73 0.62 1.35
C ALA A 107 -11.33 2.02 0.88
N PHE A 108 -10.65 2.11 -0.27
CA PHE A 108 -10.21 3.36 -0.90
C PHE A 108 -10.74 3.52 -2.32
N HIS A 109 -10.56 4.71 -2.90
CA HIS A 109 -10.88 4.94 -4.30
C HIS A 109 -9.94 4.09 -5.19
N PRO A 110 -10.42 3.36 -6.21
CA PRO A 110 -9.58 2.47 -7.02
C PRO A 110 -8.25 3.10 -7.51
N LEU A 111 -8.33 4.34 -7.99
CA LEU A 111 -7.15 5.09 -8.44
C LEU A 111 -6.16 5.43 -7.32
N ASP A 112 -6.61 5.56 -6.07
CA ASP A 112 -5.73 5.80 -4.92
C ASP A 112 -4.75 4.62 -4.75
N GLY A 113 -5.29 3.39 -4.70
CA GLY A 113 -4.47 2.18 -4.62
C GLY A 113 -3.58 1.97 -5.83
N ILE A 114 -4.08 2.24 -7.05
CA ILE A 114 -3.26 2.14 -8.27
C ILE A 114 -2.10 3.14 -8.23
N LEU A 115 -2.35 4.39 -7.84
CA LEU A 115 -1.33 5.42 -7.77
C LEU A 115 -0.24 5.03 -6.77
N GLN A 116 -0.62 4.56 -5.58
CA GLN A 116 0.37 4.12 -4.59
C GLN A 116 1.17 2.89 -5.08
N ALA A 117 0.53 1.92 -5.73
CA ALA A 117 1.19 0.71 -6.22
C ALA A 117 1.97 0.88 -7.54
N ILE A 118 1.81 2.01 -8.26
CA ILE A 118 2.44 2.21 -9.59
C ILE A 118 3.98 2.17 -9.53
N SER A 119 4.55 2.50 -8.37
CA SER A 119 5.99 2.42 -8.10
C SER A 119 6.54 1.02 -8.36
N HIS A 120 5.76 -0.03 -8.05
CA HIS A 120 6.13 -1.41 -8.31
C HIS A 120 6.30 -1.69 -9.81
N VAL A 121 5.39 -1.18 -10.63
CA VAL A 121 5.41 -1.38 -12.08
C VAL A 121 6.55 -0.58 -12.71
N ILE A 122 6.73 0.68 -12.31
CA ILE A 122 7.84 1.53 -12.79
C ILE A 122 9.19 0.89 -12.44
N ALA A 123 9.33 0.33 -11.24
CA ALA A 123 10.55 -0.33 -10.80
C ALA A 123 10.96 -1.48 -11.74
N LEU A 124 10.01 -2.26 -12.28
CA LEU A 124 10.29 -3.37 -13.19
C LEU A 124 10.93 -2.93 -14.52
N PHE A 125 10.70 -1.70 -14.96
CA PHE A 125 11.34 -1.16 -16.17
C PHE A 125 12.77 -0.65 -15.91
N LEU A 126 13.07 -0.29 -14.67
CA LEU A 126 14.33 0.36 -14.28
C LEU A 126 15.33 -0.64 -13.67
N LEU A 127 14.85 -1.58 -12.86
CA LEU A 127 15.67 -2.48 -12.06
C LEU A 127 15.42 -3.93 -12.45
N PRO A 128 16.46 -4.77 -12.56
CA PRO A 128 16.27 -6.21 -12.67
C PRO A 128 15.52 -6.74 -11.46
N MET A 129 14.48 -7.55 -11.68
CA MET A 129 13.70 -8.11 -10.58
C MET A 129 13.28 -9.54 -10.85
N HIS A 130 13.36 -10.40 -9.85
CA HIS A 130 12.93 -11.78 -9.96
C HIS A 130 11.39 -11.87 -9.92
N PHE A 131 10.80 -12.50 -10.93
CA PHE A 131 9.34 -12.56 -11.12
C PHE A 131 8.59 -13.05 -9.88
N ARG A 132 8.94 -14.22 -9.36
CA ARG A 132 8.23 -14.81 -8.21
C ARG A 132 8.39 -13.97 -6.94
N THR A 133 9.54 -13.31 -6.80
CA THR A 133 9.80 -12.45 -5.65
C THR A 133 8.97 -11.18 -5.74
N HIS A 134 8.85 -10.59 -6.93
CA HIS A 134 7.96 -9.45 -7.16
C HIS A 134 6.50 -9.77 -6.81
N ILE A 135 5.97 -10.88 -7.30
CA ILE A 135 4.59 -11.31 -6.99
C ILE A 135 4.41 -11.61 -5.50
N ALA A 136 5.38 -12.27 -4.87
CA ALA A 136 5.34 -12.55 -3.44
C ALA A 136 5.35 -11.25 -2.60
N LEU A 137 6.15 -10.26 -2.98
CA LEU A 137 6.20 -8.96 -2.31
C LEU A 137 4.89 -8.20 -2.43
N LEU A 138 4.27 -8.17 -3.62
CA LEU A 138 2.94 -7.56 -3.81
C LEU A 138 1.87 -8.24 -2.93
N PHE A 139 1.92 -9.56 -2.80
CA PHE A 139 1.00 -10.29 -1.93
C PHE A 139 1.26 -9.98 -0.44
N ILE A 140 2.52 -9.96 -0.02
CA ILE A 140 2.92 -9.61 1.35
C ILE A 140 2.48 -8.17 1.67
N GLU A 141 2.65 -7.24 0.73
CA GLU A 141 2.20 -5.86 0.87
C GLU A 141 0.68 -5.79 1.06
N ALA A 142 -0.11 -6.51 0.27
CA ALA A 142 -1.57 -6.53 0.42
C ALA A 142 -2.00 -7.08 1.81
N VAL A 143 -1.34 -8.13 2.30
CA VAL A 143 -1.56 -8.68 3.65
C VAL A 143 -1.15 -7.66 4.71
N TRP A 144 0.01 -7.02 4.53
CA TRP A 144 0.52 -5.98 5.42
C TRP A 144 -0.43 -4.78 5.49
N THR A 145 -0.95 -4.30 4.36
CA THR A 145 -1.95 -3.23 4.30
C THR A 145 -3.20 -3.60 5.09
N ALA A 146 -3.69 -4.84 5.00
CA ALA A 146 -4.83 -5.27 5.80
C ALA A 146 -4.49 -5.32 7.31
N ASN A 147 -3.30 -5.80 7.65
CA ASN A 147 -2.86 -5.96 9.04
C ASN A 147 -2.66 -4.61 9.75
N ILE A 148 -2.04 -3.61 9.12
CA ILE A 148 -1.87 -2.29 9.76
C ILE A 148 -3.20 -1.53 9.98
N HIS A 149 -4.33 -2.03 9.44
CA HIS A 149 -5.68 -1.50 9.63
C HIS A 149 -6.58 -2.39 10.50
N ASP A 150 -6.07 -3.48 11.08
CA ASP A 150 -6.88 -4.47 11.81
C ASP A 150 -7.10 -4.14 13.31
N CYS A 151 -6.59 -3.01 13.81
CA CYS A 151 -6.64 -2.60 15.22
C CYS A 151 -5.96 -3.59 16.19
N ILE A 152 -5.26 -4.62 15.71
CA ILE A 152 -4.54 -5.58 16.54
C ILE A 152 -3.10 -5.07 16.67
N HIS A 153 -2.82 -4.36 17.76
CA HIS A 153 -1.42 -4.09 18.15
C HIS A 153 -0.78 -5.38 18.63
N GLY A 154 -0.20 -6.14 17.70
CA GLY A 154 0.84 -7.09 18.05
C GLY A 154 1.94 -6.28 18.72
N LYS A 155 2.17 -6.47 20.02
CA LYS A 155 3.28 -5.81 20.75
C LYS A 155 4.63 -6.41 20.32
N ILE A 156 4.91 -6.44 19.02
CA ILE A 156 6.07 -7.10 18.42
C ILE A 156 7.01 -6.02 17.88
N TRP A 157 7.93 -5.59 18.73
CA TRP A 157 9.05 -4.75 18.33
C TRP A 157 10.18 -5.62 17.73
N PRO A 158 10.84 -5.24 16.63
CA PRO A 158 10.62 -4.13 15.71
C PRO A 158 10.12 -4.68 14.36
N MET A 159 8.83 -4.98 14.24
CA MET A 159 8.19 -4.86 12.92
C MET A 159 7.79 -3.39 12.78
N PHE A 160 7.83 -2.81 11.58
CA PHE A 160 7.46 -1.41 11.31
C PHE A 160 5.95 -1.15 11.50
N ASP A 161 5.41 -1.61 12.61
CA ASP A 161 4.01 -1.57 12.99
C ASP A 161 3.61 -0.13 13.29
N VAL A 162 2.39 0.23 12.86
CA VAL A 162 1.43 1.21 13.41
C VAL A 162 1.98 2.53 13.97
N VAL A 163 2.97 2.48 14.86
CA VAL A 163 3.72 3.59 15.44
C VAL A 163 4.11 4.61 14.37
N PHE A 164 4.67 4.28 13.20
CA PHE A 164 4.99 5.34 12.22
C PHE A 164 3.74 6.00 11.61
N THR A 165 2.68 5.26 11.33
CA THR A 165 1.43 5.80 10.75
C THR A 165 0.63 6.60 11.79
N THR A 166 0.50 6.09 13.02
CA THR A 166 -0.18 6.73 14.14
C THR A 166 0.63 7.88 14.71
N VAL A 167 1.96 7.74 14.87
CA VAL A 167 2.82 8.85 15.31
C VAL A 167 2.97 9.88 14.20
N SER A 168 2.99 9.53 12.91
CA SER A 168 2.89 10.52 11.83
C SER A 168 1.55 11.24 11.88
N GLY A 169 0.42 10.54 12.03
CA GLY A 169 -0.91 11.17 12.17
C GLY A 169 -1.04 12.10 13.40
N VAL A 170 -0.53 11.67 14.56
CA VAL A 170 -0.56 12.43 15.81
C VAL A 170 0.45 13.57 15.81
N LEU A 171 1.65 13.37 15.25
CA LEU A 171 2.65 14.45 15.10
C LEU A 171 2.22 15.46 14.04
N PHE A 172 1.58 15.04 12.94
CA PHE A 172 1.01 15.97 11.97
C PHE A 172 -0.15 16.77 12.57
N GLN A 173 -1.02 16.17 13.39
CA GLN A 173 -2.03 16.93 14.14
C GLN A 173 -1.40 17.91 15.14
N SER A 174 -0.30 17.52 15.78
CA SER A 174 0.45 18.39 16.69
C SER A 174 1.15 19.55 15.97
N GLN A 175 1.57 19.40 14.71
CA GLN A 175 2.22 20.46 13.94
C GLN A 175 1.25 21.30 13.08
N SER A 176 0.09 20.76 12.71
CA SER A 176 -0.97 21.43 11.92
C SER A 176 -1.95 22.24 12.77
N GLY A 177 -1.47 22.88 13.85
CA GLY A 177 -2.17 23.96 14.56
C GLY A 177 -2.54 25.19 13.70
N ARG A 178 -2.47 25.07 12.37
CA ARG A 178 -3.11 25.91 11.38
C ARG A 178 -3.80 24.96 10.41
N TRP A 179 -5.13 24.91 10.43
CA TRP A 179 -6.05 25.22 9.32
C TRP A 179 -7.46 24.89 9.81
N LYS A 180 -8.27 25.95 9.99
CA LYS A 180 -9.73 25.86 10.04
C LYS A 180 -10.28 25.55 8.65
#